data_AF-S0J5N2-F1
#
_entry.id   AF-S0J5N2-F1
#
_cell.length_a   1.000
_cell.length_b   1.000
_cell.length_c   1.000
_cell.angle_alpha   90.00
_cell.angle_beta   90.00
_cell.angle_gamma   90.00
#
_symmetry.space_group_name_H-M   'P 1'
#
loop_
_entity.id
_entity.type
_entity.pdbx_description
1 polymer ?
#
loop_
_entity_poly.entity_id
_entity_poly.type
_entity_poly.pdbx_seq_one_letter_code
_entity_poly.pdbx_strand_id
1 'polypeptide(L)'
;MNVLAGKINQIGRESIPWYEGVIGCVESERGGRECSVKDLINVAGNLEYFGFLPWIVSDMDLGESAVNGGSVQMLQGLPDEVLAFLDKEKVGACLRETEKGVFTKEGYCYRVKEGWQEIYNGQNLPEQETGSDAILSVRLENRKHSEHGKVWLSLPCSTEGMASTYASLHVESLEQCRIWEVRSAVPILEKKIQFYDDVEMLNELAERLQQMPQKELIKYKAVLQFENWKNIEEALLLTERLDCYVFDPSQISYEHYGRKCLEDLGGGGLLGPGFPEF
;
A
#
# COMPACT_ATOMS: atom_id res chain seq x y z
N MET A 1 6.54 0.79 -1.25
CA MET A 1 5.10 0.67 -1.31
C MET A 1 4.65 -0.40 -0.35
N ASN A 2 4.54 0.02 0.90
CA ASN A 2 3.57 -0.52 1.84
C ASN A 2 2.23 -0.72 1.10
N VAL A 3 1.52 -1.83 1.32
CA VAL A 3 0.23 -2.16 0.67
C VAL A 3 -0.74 -0.98 0.75
N LEU A 4 -0.79 -0.31 1.91
CA LEU A 4 -1.63 0.85 2.11
C LEU A 4 -1.21 2.03 1.22
N ALA A 5 0.09 2.31 1.11
CA ALA A 5 0.59 3.39 0.25
C ALA A 5 0.33 3.11 -1.24
N GLY A 6 0.42 1.84 -1.66
CA GLY A 6 0.06 1.42 -3.01
C GLY A 6 -1.43 1.64 -3.30
N LYS A 7 -2.31 1.21 -2.39
CA LYS A 7 -3.75 1.42 -2.52
C LYS A 7 -4.12 2.91 -2.50
N ILE A 8 -3.56 3.70 -1.58
CA ILE A 8 -3.80 5.16 -1.54
C ILE A 8 -3.36 5.83 -2.86
N ASN A 9 -2.22 5.41 -3.43
CA ASN A 9 -1.80 5.92 -4.74
C ASN A 9 -2.76 5.52 -5.87
N GLN A 10 -3.34 4.31 -5.85
CA GLN A 10 -4.34 3.88 -6.83
C GLN A 10 -5.67 4.63 -6.68
N ILE A 11 -6.08 4.91 -5.45
CA ILE A 11 -7.33 5.62 -5.10
C ILE A 11 -7.25 7.12 -5.47
N GLY A 12 -6.04 7.70 -5.54
CA GLY A 12 -5.82 9.11 -5.83
C GLY A 12 -5.83 9.99 -4.58
N ARG A 13 -5.11 11.11 -4.60
CA ARG A 13 -4.99 12.01 -3.44
C ARG A 13 -6.29 12.77 -3.14
N GLU A 14 -7.05 13.05 -4.18
CA GLU A 14 -8.39 13.65 -4.14
C GLU A 14 -9.41 12.80 -3.36
N SER A 15 -9.13 11.52 -3.19
CA SER A 15 -10.00 10.55 -2.52
C SER A 15 -9.60 10.31 -1.05
N ILE A 16 -8.58 10.99 -0.54
CA ILE A 16 -8.18 10.92 0.89
C ILE A 16 -9.33 11.29 1.83
N PRO A 17 -10.11 12.37 1.59
CA PRO A 17 -11.23 12.73 2.46
C PRO A 17 -12.30 11.64 2.56
N TRP A 18 -12.55 10.95 1.44
CA TRP A 18 -13.45 9.81 1.39
C TRP A 18 -12.90 8.66 2.23
N TYR A 19 -11.63 8.32 2.06
CA TYR A 19 -10.97 7.27 2.84
C TYR A 19 -11.00 7.56 4.35
N GLU A 20 -10.75 8.79 4.78
CA GLU A 20 -10.91 9.23 6.18
C GLU A 20 -12.35 9.08 6.67
N GLY A 21 -13.33 9.45 5.83
CA GLY A 21 -14.75 9.27 6.15
C GLY A 21 -15.14 7.82 6.38
N VAL A 22 -14.61 6.89 5.57
CA VAL A 22 -14.87 5.46 5.74
C VAL A 22 -14.25 4.93 7.02
N ILE A 23 -13.04 5.38 7.39
CA ILE A 23 -12.45 5.06 8.70
C ILE A 23 -13.40 5.48 9.82
N GLY A 24 -13.88 6.73 9.79
CA GLY A 24 -14.83 7.23 10.79
C GLY A 24 -16.10 6.38 10.89
N CYS A 25 -16.67 5.96 9.75
CA CYS A 25 -17.83 5.08 9.73
C CYS A 25 -17.53 3.72 10.39
N VAL A 26 -16.40 3.09 10.04
CA VAL A 26 -16.00 1.80 10.61
C VAL A 26 -15.74 1.89 12.11
N GLU A 27 -15.13 2.97 12.58
CA GLU A 27 -14.90 3.21 14.02
C GLU A 27 -16.23 3.42 14.75
N SER A 28 -17.14 4.22 14.19
CA SER A 28 -18.49 4.46 14.71
C SER A 28 -19.27 3.14 14.86
N GLU A 29 -19.26 2.29 13.83
CA GLU A 29 -19.89 0.96 13.85
C GLU A 29 -19.32 0.04 14.93
N ARG A 30 -18.06 0.24 15.32
CA ARG A 30 -17.35 -0.52 16.36
C ARG A 30 -17.38 0.17 17.72
N GLY A 31 -18.24 1.15 17.92
CA GLY A 31 -18.40 1.84 19.19
C GLY A 31 -17.25 2.80 19.53
N GLY A 32 -16.66 3.42 18.50
CA GLY A 32 -15.57 4.41 18.64
C GLY A 32 -14.19 3.81 18.82
N ARG A 33 -14.01 2.51 18.55
CA ARG A 33 -12.69 1.87 18.61
C ARG A 33 -11.86 2.25 17.38
N GLU A 34 -10.70 2.86 17.61
CA GLU A 34 -9.76 3.24 16.56
C GLU A 34 -9.38 2.07 15.63
N CYS A 35 -9.24 2.37 14.34
CA CYS A 35 -8.83 1.41 13.33
C CYS A 35 -7.37 0.97 13.49
N SER A 36 -7.13 -0.35 13.47
CA SER A 36 -5.78 -0.91 13.40
C SER A 36 -5.19 -0.80 11.98
N VAL A 37 -3.89 -1.06 11.81
CA VAL A 37 -3.26 -1.13 10.47
C VAL A 37 -3.96 -2.14 9.56
N LYS A 38 -4.45 -3.25 10.14
CA LYS A 38 -5.27 -4.23 9.43
C LYS A 38 -6.54 -3.60 8.88
N ASP A 39 -7.22 -2.80 9.69
CA ASP A 39 -8.46 -2.13 9.29
C ASP A 39 -8.19 -1.09 8.21
N LEU A 40 -7.15 -0.28 8.35
CA LEU A 40 -6.76 0.71 7.33
C LEU A 40 -6.56 0.07 5.95
N ILE A 41 -5.84 -1.05 5.88
CA ILE A 41 -5.63 -1.78 4.63
C ILE A 41 -6.97 -2.29 4.06
N ASN A 42 -7.82 -2.85 4.91
CA ASN A 42 -9.13 -3.36 4.48
C ASN A 42 -10.07 -2.22 4.04
N VAL A 43 -10.10 -1.08 4.73
CA VAL A 43 -10.86 0.11 4.35
C VAL A 43 -10.51 0.54 2.93
N ALA A 44 -9.22 0.57 2.59
CA ALA A 44 -8.76 0.97 1.26
C ALA A 44 -9.24 0.00 0.16
N GLY A 45 -9.58 -1.25 0.49
CA GLY A 45 -10.20 -2.20 -0.43
C GLY A 45 -11.72 -2.18 -0.49
N ASN A 46 -12.38 -1.44 0.41
CA ASN A 46 -13.83 -1.49 0.61
C ASN A 46 -14.50 -0.12 0.44
N LEU A 47 -13.84 0.85 -0.20
CA LEU A 47 -14.41 2.18 -0.39
C LEU A 47 -15.77 2.14 -1.13
N GLU A 48 -15.94 1.22 -2.08
CA GLU A 48 -17.18 1.04 -2.84
C GLU A 48 -18.44 0.71 -2.02
N TYR A 49 -18.30 0.30 -0.74
CA TYR A 49 -19.43 0.07 0.16
C TYR A 49 -19.96 1.38 0.78
N PHE A 50 -19.26 2.48 0.56
CA PHE A 50 -19.51 3.77 1.20
C PHE A 50 -19.66 4.89 0.17
N GLY A 51 -20.51 5.85 0.51
CA GLY A 51 -20.67 7.10 -0.22
C GLY A 51 -19.95 8.23 0.50
N PHE A 52 -19.61 9.28 -0.24
CA PHE A 52 -19.04 10.50 0.32
C PHE A 52 -19.65 11.73 -0.34
N LEU A 53 -20.20 12.61 0.49
CA LEU A 53 -20.71 13.91 0.07
C LEU A 53 -19.71 14.99 0.51
N PRO A 54 -18.90 15.52 -0.41
CA PRO A 54 -17.94 16.56 -0.06
C PRO A 54 -18.66 17.84 0.39
N TRP A 55 -18.04 18.59 1.30
CA TRP A 55 -18.51 19.87 1.85
C TRP A 55 -19.74 19.81 2.76
N ILE A 56 -20.32 18.62 2.97
CA ILE A 56 -21.41 18.42 3.93
C ILE A 56 -20.81 18.11 5.30
N VAL A 57 -20.78 19.08 6.21
CA VAL A 57 -20.05 18.97 7.49
C VAL A 57 -20.94 19.15 8.73
N SER A 58 -22.25 19.31 8.52
CA SER A 58 -23.23 19.46 9.59
C SER A 58 -24.58 18.84 9.23
N ASP A 59 -25.41 18.58 10.25
CA ASP A 59 -26.79 18.11 10.05
C ASP A 59 -27.62 19.13 9.25
N MET A 60 -27.32 20.42 9.38
CA MET A 60 -27.96 21.48 8.57
C MET A 60 -27.61 21.32 7.08
N ASP A 61 -26.32 21.16 6.74
CA ASP A 61 -25.87 21.00 5.35
C ASP A 61 -26.46 19.72 4.74
N LEU A 62 -26.48 18.64 5.52
CA LEU A 62 -27.00 17.34 5.09
C LEU A 62 -28.50 17.42 4.82
N GLY A 63 -29.25 18.08 5.70
CA GLY A 63 -30.68 18.33 5.52
C GLY A 63 -30.98 19.20 4.32
N GLU A 64 -30.21 20.27 4.10
CA GLU A 64 -30.32 21.12 2.91
C GLU A 64 -30.07 20.34 1.62
N SER A 65 -29.00 19.53 1.61
CA SER A 65 -28.68 18.66 0.49
C SER A 65 -29.80 17.64 0.21
N ALA A 66 -30.34 17.01 1.26
CA ALA A 66 -31.42 16.03 1.15
C ALA A 66 -32.70 16.63 0.58
N VAL A 67 -33.13 17.79 1.08
CA VAL A 67 -34.35 18.48 0.64
C VAL A 67 -34.22 18.99 -0.79
N ASN A 68 -33.08 19.58 -1.16
CA ASN A 68 -32.88 20.13 -2.50
C ASN A 68 -32.56 19.06 -3.55
N GLY A 69 -31.93 17.95 -3.15
CA GLY A 69 -31.51 16.87 -4.04
C GLY A 69 -32.60 15.86 -4.39
N GLY A 70 -33.72 15.84 -3.65
CA GLY A 70 -34.94 15.09 -3.98
C GLY A 70 -34.81 13.56 -4.04
N SER A 71 -33.66 13.00 -3.68
CA SER A 71 -33.30 11.60 -3.95
C SER A 71 -33.06 10.76 -2.69
N VAL A 72 -33.51 11.24 -1.53
CA VAL A 72 -33.44 10.50 -0.26
C VAL A 72 -34.75 9.75 -0.04
N GLN A 73 -34.69 8.43 0.20
CA GLN A 73 -35.87 7.56 0.35
C GLN A 73 -36.90 8.11 1.35
N MET A 74 -36.43 8.70 2.46
CA MET A 74 -37.28 9.29 3.50
C MET A 74 -38.15 10.46 3.00
N LEU A 75 -37.71 11.19 1.97
CA LEU A 75 -38.38 12.37 1.45
C LEU A 75 -39.11 12.11 0.11
N GLN A 76 -38.99 10.91 -0.45
CA GLN A 76 -39.61 10.58 -1.73
C GLN A 76 -41.14 10.67 -1.67
N GLY A 77 -41.71 11.38 -2.66
CA GLY A 77 -43.16 11.53 -2.79
C GLY A 77 -43.78 12.66 -1.97
N LEU A 78 -42.98 13.44 -1.23
CA LEU A 78 -43.46 14.66 -0.58
C LEU A 78 -43.57 15.81 -1.59
N PRO A 79 -44.67 16.60 -1.57
CA PRO A 79 -44.78 17.80 -2.38
C PRO A 79 -43.75 18.88 -1.99
N ASP A 80 -43.31 19.68 -2.97
CA ASP A 80 -42.34 20.76 -2.77
C ASP A 80 -42.78 21.77 -1.70
N GLU A 81 -44.08 22.03 -1.60
CA GLU A 81 -44.63 22.93 -0.57
C GLU A 81 -44.39 22.38 0.84
N VAL A 82 -44.44 21.06 1.03
CA VAL A 82 -44.19 20.42 2.33
C VAL A 82 -42.69 20.40 2.63
N LEU A 83 -41.86 20.10 1.62
CA LEU A 83 -40.41 20.12 1.74
C LEU A 83 -39.88 21.49 2.21
N ALA A 84 -40.50 22.58 1.75
CA ALA A 84 -40.15 23.94 2.15
C ALA A 84 -40.37 24.27 3.64
N PHE A 85 -41.23 23.52 4.35
CA PHE A 85 -41.50 23.71 5.78
C PHE A 85 -40.75 22.74 6.69
N LEU A 86 -39.97 21.80 6.12
CA LEU A 86 -39.20 20.86 6.93
C LEU A 86 -38.06 21.55 7.68
N ASP A 87 -37.88 21.16 8.93
CA ASP A 87 -36.72 21.52 9.74
C ASP A 87 -35.50 20.75 9.24
N LYS A 88 -34.68 21.42 8.44
CA LYS A 88 -33.57 20.80 7.71
C LYS A 88 -32.53 20.18 8.65
N GLU A 89 -32.23 20.83 9.78
CA GLU A 89 -31.31 20.29 10.76
C GLU A 89 -31.81 18.96 11.33
N LYS A 90 -33.11 18.85 11.63
CA LYS A 90 -33.72 17.57 12.08
C LYS A 90 -33.75 16.52 10.98
N VAL A 91 -33.98 16.92 9.73
CA VAL A 91 -33.91 16.00 8.58
C VAL A 91 -32.50 15.42 8.46
N GLY A 92 -31.47 16.26 8.51
CA GLY A 92 -30.09 15.80 8.45
C GLY A 92 -29.71 14.91 9.62
N ALA A 93 -30.08 15.28 10.85
CA ALA A 93 -29.83 14.44 12.03
C ALA A 93 -30.49 13.06 11.90
N CYS A 94 -31.76 13.00 11.46
CA CYS A 94 -32.46 11.75 11.23
C CYS A 94 -31.79 10.90 10.14
N LEU A 95 -31.34 11.54 9.05
CA LEU A 95 -30.66 10.87 7.95
C LEU A 95 -29.33 10.27 8.41
N ARG A 96 -28.52 11.07 9.13
CA ARG A 96 -27.26 10.63 9.71
C ARG A 96 -27.41 9.44 10.64
N GLU A 97 -28.41 9.45 11.51
CA GLU A 97 -28.70 8.33 12.40
C GLU A 97 -29.13 7.08 11.63
N THR A 98 -29.98 7.25 10.61
CA THR A 98 -30.50 6.14 9.80
C THR A 98 -29.40 5.46 8.98
N GLU A 99 -28.53 6.26 8.36
CA GLU A 99 -27.44 5.79 7.51
C GLU A 99 -26.17 5.41 8.31
N LYS A 100 -26.17 5.67 9.64
CA LYS A 100 -25.00 5.57 10.52
C LYS A 100 -23.80 6.36 9.97
N GLY A 101 -24.08 7.51 9.37
CA GLY A 101 -23.06 8.33 8.73
C GLY A 101 -22.22 9.13 9.73
N VAL A 102 -21.07 9.60 9.25
CA VAL A 102 -20.09 10.34 10.03
C VAL A 102 -19.64 11.59 9.27
N PHE A 103 -19.53 12.71 9.98
CA PHE A 103 -18.93 13.93 9.46
C PHE A 103 -17.41 13.89 9.60
N THR A 104 -16.71 14.30 8.55
CA THR A 104 -15.29 14.64 8.56
C THR A 104 -15.12 16.15 8.38
N LYS A 105 -13.87 16.62 8.39
CA LYS A 105 -13.56 18.03 8.11
C LYS A 105 -13.93 18.44 6.67
N GLU A 106 -14.06 17.49 5.77
CA GLU A 106 -14.18 17.73 4.33
C GLU A 106 -15.49 17.18 3.73
N GLY A 107 -16.31 16.47 4.51
CA GLY A 107 -17.60 15.99 4.02
C GLY A 107 -18.28 14.97 4.93
N TYR A 108 -19.33 14.36 4.40
CA TYR A 108 -20.17 13.39 5.09
C TYR A 108 -20.01 12.02 4.42
N CYS A 109 -19.68 11.00 5.22
CA CYS A 109 -19.53 9.63 4.75
C CYS A 109 -20.63 8.75 5.33
N TYR A 110 -21.14 7.82 4.52
CA TYR A 110 -22.24 6.95 4.90
C TYR A 110 -22.16 5.61 4.17
N ARG A 111 -22.82 4.59 4.71
CA ARG A 111 -22.87 3.26 4.10
C ARG A 111 -23.92 3.21 2.99
N VAL A 112 -23.53 2.79 1.80
CA VAL A 112 -24.41 2.72 0.62
C VAL A 112 -24.97 1.31 0.43
N LYS A 113 -24.16 0.28 0.75
CA LYS A 113 -24.57 -1.13 0.66
C LYS A 113 -23.97 -1.96 1.78
N GLU A 114 -24.67 -3.04 2.10
CA GLU A 114 -24.18 -4.05 3.03
C GLU A 114 -23.03 -4.84 2.41
N GLY A 115 -22.11 -5.30 3.27
CA GLY A 115 -20.96 -6.10 2.87
C GLY A 115 -19.63 -5.52 3.32
N TRP A 116 -18.65 -6.42 3.33
CA TRP A 116 -17.27 -6.13 3.69
C TRP A 116 -16.39 -7.30 3.21
N GLN A 117 -15.27 -6.99 2.57
CA GLN A 117 -14.28 -7.97 2.16
C GLN A 117 -13.01 -7.81 3.00
N GLU A 118 -12.67 -8.84 3.77
CA GLU A 118 -11.41 -8.88 4.50
C GLU A 118 -10.28 -9.33 3.56
N ILE A 119 -9.63 -8.35 2.92
CA ILE A 119 -8.50 -8.55 2.01
C ILE A 119 -7.17 -8.74 2.73
N TYR A 120 -7.07 -8.34 4.00
CA TYR A 120 -5.87 -8.53 4.81
C TYR A 120 -6.24 -9.07 6.19
N ASN A 121 -5.76 -10.27 6.51
CA ASN A 121 -6.06 -10.96 7.76
C ASN A 121 -5.19 -10.52 8.95
N GLY A 122 -4.17 -9.69 8.72
CA GLY A 122 -3.19 -9.27 9.73
C GLY A 122 -1.91 -10.09 9.77
N GLN A 123 -1.78 -11.14 8.96
CA GLN A 123 -0.60 -12.02 8.90
C GLN A 123 0.02 -12.04 7.50
N ASN A 124 -0.79 -12.33 6.48
CA ASN A 124 -0.33 -12.43 5.09
C ASN A 124 -0.81 -11.20 4.32
N LEU A 125 0.12 -10.32 3.91
CA LEU A 125 -0.22 -9.17 3.07
C LEU A 125 -0.87 -9.68 1.77
N PRO A 126 -1.98 -9.06 1.31
CA PRO A 126 -2.57 -9.42 0.02
C PRO A 126 -1.52 -9.28 -1.07
N GLU A 127 -1.56 -10.18 -2.06
CA GLU A 127 -0.72 -10.09 -3.25
C GLU A 127 -0.90 -8.70 -3.86
N GLN A 128 0.19 -7.93 -3.89
CA GLN A 128 0.21 -6.70 -4.65
C GLN A 128 0.22 -7.12 -6.10
N GLU A 129 -0.90 -6.91 -6.80
CA GLU A 129 -0.88 -6.89 -8.27
C GLU A 129 0.03 -5.73 -8.70
N THR A 130 1.32 -6.00 -8.80
CA THR A 130 2.19 -5.22 -9.65
C THR A 130 1.59 -5.34 -11.04
N GLY A 131 1.18 -4.23 -11.66
CA GLY A 131 0.61 -4.19 -13.02
C GLY A 131 1.58 -4.64 -14.13
N SER A 132 2.59 -5.42 -13.77
CA SER A 132 3.55 -6.14 -14.58
C SER A 132 3.88 -7.44 -13.82
N ASP A 133 3.80 -8.59 -14.48
CA ASP A 133 4.27 -9.89 -13.93
C ASP A 133 5.76 -9.86 -13.54
N ALA A 134 6.50 -8.83 -13.94
CA ALA A 134 7.92 -8.71 -13.65
C ALA A 134 8.18 -8.21 -12.21
N ILE A 135 9.08 -8.89 -11.50
CA ILE A 135 9.51 -8.53 -10.15
C ILE A 135 10.24 -7.17 -10.11
N LEU A 136 10.88 -6.80 -11.23
CA LEU A 136 11.62 -5.56 -11.43
C LEU A 136 11.49 -5.12 -12.90
N SER A 137 11.27 -3.84 -13.14
CA SER A 137 11.31 -3.24 -14.46
C SER A 137 12.08 -1.94 -14.41
N VAL A 138 12.94 -1.72 -15.40
CA VAL A 138 13.75 -0.50 -15.53
C VAL A 138 13.46 0.18 -16.86
N ARG A 139 13.35 1.50 -16.84
CA ARG A 139 13.22 2.31 -18.04
C ARG A 139 14.59 2.85 -18.41
N LEU A 140 15.07 2.46 -19.58
CA LEU A 140 16.42 2.72 -20.05
C LEU A 140 16.43 3.77 -21.15
N GLU A 141 17.51 4.54 -21.19
CA GLU A 141 17.85 5.50 -22.24
C GLU A 141 19.31 5.34 -22.63
N ASN A 142 19.65 5.57 -23.90
CA ASN A 142 21.05 5.60 -24.33
C ASN A 142 21.76 6.81 -23.69
N ARG A 143 22.87 6.57 -22.99
CA ARG A 143 23.64 7.60 -22.26
C ARG A 143 24.13 8.74 -23.15
N LYS A 144 24.45 8.45 -24.41
CA LYS A 144 25.04 9.41 -25.35
C LYS A 144 24.03 10.01 -26.32
N HIS A 145 22.93 9.28 -26.55
CA HIS A 145 21.96 9.59 -27.60
C HIS A 145 20.52 9.52 -27.07
N SER A 146 20.13 10.54 -26.29
CA SER A 146 18.78 10.65 -25.72
C SER A 146 17.66 10.76 -26.78
N GLU A 147 18.00 11.11 -28.02
CA GLU A 147 17.09 11.18 -29.16
C GLU A 147 16.48 9.82 -29.54
N HIS A 148 17.11 8.70 -29.17
CA HIS A 148 16.56 7.35 -29.39
C HIS A 148 15.40 7.01 -28.44
N GLY A 149 15.07 7.90 -27.51
CA GLY A 149 13.95 7.73 -26.60
C GLY A 149 14.25 6.76 -25.46
N LYS A 150 13.19 6.25 -24.85
CA LYS A 150 13.26 5.45 -23.61
C LYS A 150 12.46 4.17 -23.75
N VAL A 151 13.03 3.05 -23.33
CA VAL A 151 12.44 1.71 -23.45
C VAL A 151 12.30 1.07 -22.08
N TRP A 152 11.18 0.40 -21.83
CA TRP A 152 11.00 -0.42 -20.63
C TRP A 152 11.59 -1.81 -20.84
N LEU A 153 12.41 -2.24 -19.89
CA LEU A 153 12.98 -3.57 -19.80
C LEU A 153 12.49 -4.26 -18.52
N SER A 154 11.77 -5.37 -18.68
CA SER A 154 11.38 -6.23 -17.58
C SER A 154 12.52 -7.17 -17.21
N LEU A 155 12.80 -7.30 -15.92
CA LEU A 155 13.84 -8.12 -15.34
C LEU A 155 13.21 -9.24 -14.47
N PRO A 156 13.75 -10.47 -14.49
CA PRO A 156 14.85 -10.90 -15.36
C PRO A 156 14.45 -10.93 -16.83
N CYS A 157 15.37 -10.57 -17.72
CA CYS A 157 15.13 -10.44 -19.15
C CYS A 157 15.70 -11.65 -19.91
N SER A 158 14.94 -12.14 -20.89
CA SER A 158 15.44 -13.14 -21.85
C SER A 158 16.45 -12.51 -22.81
N THR A 159 17.28 -13.35 -23.43
CA THR A 159 18.21 -12.93 -24.49
C THR A 159 17.53 -12.19 -25.65
N GLU A 160 16.30 -12.58 -25.98
CA GLU A 160 15.47 -11.90 -27.00
C GLU A 160 15.03 -10.49 -26.55
N GLY A 161 14.59 -10.33 -25.30
CA GLY A 161 14.22 -9.03 -24.75
C GLY A 161 15.42 -8.06 -24.66
N MET A 162 16.60 -8.59 -24.32
CA MET A 162 17.86 -7.85 -24.34
C MET A 162 18.19 -7.38 -25.75
N ALA A 163 18.13 -8.27 -26.74
CA ALA A 163 18.37 -7.94 -28.16
C ALA A 163 17.39 -6.87 -28.69
N SER A 164 16.12 -6.95 -28.32
CA SER A 164 15.11 -5.94 -28.67
C SER A 164 15.42 -4.57 -28.07
N THR A 165 15.90 -4.55 -26.83
CA THR A 165 16.33 -3.32 -26.13
C THR A 165 17.54 -2.70 -26.81
N TYR A 166 18.53 -3.51 -27.17
CA TYR A 166 19.72 -3.08 -27.92
C TYR A 166 19.37 -2.44 -29.26
N ALA A 167 18.48 -3.09 -30.02
CA ALA A 167 18.02 -2.57 -31.31
C ALA A 167 17.27 -1.24 -31.15
N SER A 168 16.44 -1.10 -30.12
CA SER A 168 15.62 0.09 -29.89
C SER A 168 16.48 1.29 -29.44
N LEU A 169 17.41 1.07 -28.51
CA LEU A 169 18.25 2.14 -27.95
C LEU A 169 19.54 2.39 -28.75
N HIS A 170 19.79 1.61 -29.80
CA HIS A 170 21.00 1.67 -30.64
C HIS A 170 22.27 1.53 -29.79
N VAL A 171 22.29 0.52 -28.92
CA VAL A 171 23.39 0.19 -28.01
C VAL A 171 23.86 -1.24 -28.24
N GLU A 172 25.12 -1.52 -27.92
CA GLU A 172 25.71 -2.86 -27.99
C GLU A 172 25.74 -3.55 -26.61
N SER A 173 25.62 -2.77 -25.53
CA SER A 173 25.62 -3.24 -24.14
C SER A 173 24.74 -2.34 -23.26
N LEU A 174 24.17 -2.91 -22.21
CA LEU A 174 23.41 -2.16 -21.20
C LEU A 174 24.27 -1.16 -20.41
N GLU A 175 25.59 -1.31 -20.37
CA GLU A 175 26.49 -0.30 -19.77
C GLU A 175 26.38 1.07 -20.46
N GLN A 176 25.98 1.07 -21.73
CA GLN A 176 25.73 2.28 -22.52
C GLN A 176 24.37 2.92 -22.18
N CYS A 177 23.56 2.29 -21.32
CA CYS A 177 22.26 2.77 -20.91
C CYS A 177 22.27 3.45 -19.53
N ARG A 178 21.39 4.41 -19.35
CA ARG A 178 21.08 5.06 -18.07
C ARG A 178 19.69 4.66 -17.63
N ILE A 179 19.52 4.40 -16.34
CA ILE A 179 18.22 4.12 -15.75
C ILE A 179 17.51 5.47 -15.51
N TRP A 180 16.29 5.58 -16.01
CA TRP A 180 15.44 6.76 -15.88
C TRP A 180 14.33 6.57 -14.84
N GLU A 181 13.70 5.40 -14.85
CA GLU A 181 12.57 5.06 -13.98
C GLU A 181 12.69 3.59 -13.59
N VAL A 182 12.27 3.28 -12.37
CA VAL A 182 12.29 1.91 -11.83
C VAL A 182 10.92 1.59 -11.27
N ARG A 183 10.44 0.37 -11.53
CA ARG A 183 9.24 -0.21 -10.92
C ARG A 183 9.60 -1.56 -10.36
N SER A 184 9.21 -1.84 -9.12
CA SER A 184 9.56 -3.11 -8.48
C SER A 184 8.51 -3.57 -7.48
N ALA A 185 8.28 -4.88 -7.45
CA ALA A 185 7.55 -5.55 -6.37
C ALA A 185 8.27 -5.46 -5.01
N VAL A 186 9.54 -5.05 -4.98
CA VAL A 186 10.36 -4.75 -3.80
C VAL A 186 10.60 -3.24 -3.74
N PRO A 187 9.73 -2.46 -3.08
CA PRO A 187 9.67 -1.04 -3.38
C PRO A 187 10.81 -0.17 -2.82
N ILE A 188 11.65 -0.71 -1.93
CA ILE A 188 12.86 -0.01 -1.52
C ILE A 188 13.87 0.08 -2.67
N LEU A 189 13.83 -0.87 -3.61
CA LEU A 189 14.63 -0.85 -4.83
C LEU A 189 14.27 0.37 -5.70
N GLU A 190 12.99 0.69 -5.86
CA GLU A 190 12.54 1.89 -6.62
C GLU A 190 13.14 3.20 -6.09
N LYS A 191 13.44 3.25 -4.78
CA LYS A 191 13.97 4.46 -4.12
C LYS A 191 15.49 4.52 -4.12
N LYS A 192 16.15 3.37 -4.03
CA LYS A 192 17.61 3.28 -3.86
C LYS A 192 18.34 3.02 -5.16
N ILE A 193 17.71 2.41 -6.18
CA ILE A 193 18.33 2.25 -7.49
C ILE A 193 18.60 3.63 -8.09
N GLN A 194 19.85 3.87 -8.45
CA GLN A 194 20.34 5.10 -9.05
C GLN A 194 20.41 4.97 -10.56
N PHE A 195 20.48 6.12 -11.23
CA PHE A 195 20.51 6.20 -12.68
C PHE A 195 21.72 5.50 -13.35
N TYR A 196 22.79 5.27 -12.57
CA TYR A 196 24.06 4.71 -13.03
C TYR A 196 24.29 3.27 -12.57
N ASP A 197 23.33 2.67 -11.85
CA ASP A 197 23.46 1.30 -11.38
C ASP A 197 23.53 0.32 -12.54
N ASP A 198 24.22 -0.79 -12.29
CA ASP A 198 24.47 -1.84 -13.26
C ASP A 198 23.18 -2.65 -13.54
N VAL A 199 22.72 -2.58 -14.78
CA VAL A 199 21.49 -3.27 -15.20
C VAL A 199 21.69 -4.79 -15.26
N GLU A 200 22.90 -5.29 -15.49
CA GLU A 200 23.19 -6.72 -15.47
C GLU A 200 23.07 -7.26 -14.04
N MET A 201 23.59 -6.53 -13.04
CA MET A 201 23.38 -6.87 -11.63
C MET A 201 21.92 -6.78 -11.21
N LEU A 202 21.17 -5.79 -11.73
CA LEU A 202 19.73 -5.72 -11.52
C LEU A 202 18.99 -6.91 -12.15
N ASN A 203 19.46 -7.41 -13.30
CA ASN A 203 18.93 -8.60 -13.94
C ASN A 203 19.18 -9.85 -13.08
N GLU A 204 20.40 -9.99 -12.56
CA GLU A 204 20.80 -11.08 -11.67
C GLU A 204 20.02 -11.04 -10.33
N LEU A 205 19.81 -9.84 -9.79
CA LEU A 205 18.96 -9.63 -8.62
C LEU A 205 17.53 -10.08 -8.91
N ALA A 206 16.95 -9.62 -10.02
CA ALA A 206 15.58 -9.98 -10.39
C ALA A 206 15.42 -11.49 -10.59
N GLU A 207 16.41 -12.16 -11.17
CA GLU A 207 16.42 -13.62 -11.31
C GLU A 207 16.38 -14.33 -9.95
N ARG A 208 17.24 -13.93 -9.01
CA ARG A 208 17.22 -14.48 -7.64
C ARG A 208 15.87 -14.24 -6.97
N LEU A 209 15.32 -13.03 -7.09
CA LEU A 209 14.02 -12.69 -6.47
C LEU A 209 12.86 -13.48 -7.07
N GLN A 210 12.89 -13.76 -8.37
CA GLN A 210 11.86 -14.55 -9.03
C GLN A 210 11.91 -16.03 -8.61
N GLN A 211 13.10 -16.56 -8.33
CA GLN A 211 13.28 -17.95 -7.88
C GLN A 211 13.01 -18.14 -6.38
N MET A 212 13.00 -17.06 -5.59
CA MET A 212 12.76 -17.14 -4.15
C MET A 212 11.31 -17.56 -3.82
N PRO A 213 11.12 -18.48 -2.86
CA PRO A 213 9.79 -18.77 -2.34
C PRO A 213 9.22 -17.52 -1.63
N GLN A 214 7.90 -17.36 -1.66
CA GLN A 214 7.21 -16.18 -1.15
C GLN A 214 7.64 -15.78 0.28
N LYS A 215 7.84 -16.76 1.17
CA LYS A 215 8.30 -16.54 2.55
C LYS A 215 9.69 -15.89 2.62
N GLU A 216 10.62 -16.33 1.78
CA GLU A 216 11.96 -15.75 1.71
C GLU A 216 11.96 -14.39 1.04
N LEU A 217 11.12 -14.19 0.03
CA LEU A 217 10.94 -12.87 -0.59
C LEU A 217 10.42 -11.84 0.42
N ILE A 218 9.45 -12.21 1.28
CA ILE A 218 8.96 -11.34 2.36
C ILE A 218 10.10 -11.01 3.34
N LYS A 219 10.86 -12.02 3.76
CA LYS A 219 12.03 -11.85 4.62
C LYS A 219 13.07 -10.92 3.99
N TYR A 220 13.37 -11.09 2.70
CA TYR A 220 14.31 -10.26 1.96
C TYR A 220 13.84 -8.80 1.88
N LYS A 221 12.55 -8.56 1.61
CA LYS A 221 11.95 -7.21 1.65
C LYS A 221 12.19 -6.54 3.01
N ALA A 222 12.04 -7.28 4.11
CA ALA A 222 12.30 -6.78 5.45
C ALA A 222 13.80 -6.51 5.68
N VAL A 223 14.66 -7.44 5.28
CA VAL A 223 16.13 -7.31 5.41
C VAL A 223 16.62 -6.09 4.64
N LEU A 224 16.22 -5.87 3.39
CA LEU A 224 16.63 -4.68 2.63
C LEU A 224 16.19 -3.37 3.29
N GLN A 225 15.06 -3.37 4.01
CA GLN A 225 14.57 -2.19 4.69
C GLN A 225 15.30 -1.93 6.02
N PHE A 226 15.75 -3.00 6.67
CA PHE A 226 16.55 -2.94 7.89
C PHE A 226 18.01 -2.59 7.62
N GLU A 227 18.63 -3.31 6.69
CA GLU A 227 20.00 -3.12 6.26
C GLU A 227 20.11 -1.84 5.43
N ASN A 228 21.00 -0.93 5.84
CA ASN A 228 21.22 0.31 5.10
C ASN A 228 22.21 0.10 3.94
N TRP A 229 21.84 -0.77 3.00
CA TRP A 229 22.65 -1.08 1.83
C TRP A 229 22.88 0.16 0.95
N LYS A 230 24.08 0.28 0.37
CA LYS A 230 24.54 1.48 -0.35
C LYS A 230 24.48 1.35 -1.86
N ASN A 231 24.54 0.12 -2.37
CA ASN A 231 24.59 -0.18 -3.79
C ASN A 231 23.96 -1.56 -4.09
N ILE A 232 23.77 -1.85 -5.37
CA ILE A 232 23.07 -3.07 -5.82
C ILE A 232 23.86 -4.32 -5.50
N GLU A 233 25.19 -4.25 -5.45
CA GLU A 233 26.06 -5.34 -5.03
C GLU A 233 25.75 -5.78 -3.58
N GLU A 234 25.59 -4.83 -2.66
CA GLU A 234 25.20 -5.12 -1.28
C GLU A 234 23.79 -5.70 -1.20
N ALA A 235 22.84 -5.17 -1.98
CA ALA A 235 21.48 -5.72 -2.05
C ALA A 235 21.50 -7.17 -2.56
N LEU A 236 22.27 -7.44 -3.62
CA LEU A 236 22.44 -8.78 -4.18
C LEU A 236 23.05 -9.73 -3.15
N LEU A 237 24.09 -9.31 -2.43
CA LEU A 237 24.72 -10.14 -1.39
C LEU A 237 23.74 -10.49 -0.25
N LEU A 238 22.79 -9.62 0.07
CA LEU A 238 21.78 -9.90 1.10
C LEU A 238 20.83 -11.03 0.69
N THR A 239 20.67 -11.31 -0.61
CA THR A 239 19.90 -12.47 -1.06
C THR A 239 20.53 -13.79 -0.61
N GLU A 240 21.86 -13.84 -0.51
CA GLU A 240 22.62 -15.02 -0.12
C GLU A 240 22.78 -15.17 1.39
N ARG A 241 22.59 -14.07 2.13
CA ARG A 241 22.73 -14.00 3.59
C ARG A 241 21.40 -14.05 4.32
N LEU A 242 20.33 -14.45 3.64
CA LEU A 242 19.00 -14.48 4.25
C LEU A 242 18.94 -15.42 5.46
N ASP A 243 19.71 -16.51 5.47
CA ASP A 243 19.84 -17.46 6.57
C ASP A 243 20.33 -16.82 7.89
N CYS A 244 21.09 -15.73 7.81
CA CYS A 244 21.59 -14.97 8.96
C CYS A 244 20.49 -14.19 9.69
N TYR A 245 19.28 -14.10 9.13
CA TYR A 245 18.15 -13.37 9.72
C TYR A 245 17.06 -14.33 10.18
N VAL A 246 16.34 -13.97 11.24
CA VAL A 246 15.12 -14.68 11.64
C VAL A 246 13.93 -13.77 11.34
N PHE A 247 13.00 -14.26 10.51
CA PHE A 247 11.75 -13.56 10.23
C PHE A 247 10.61 -14.27 10.96
N ASP A 248 10.16 -13.66 12.05
CA ASP A 248 9.02 -14.13 12.82
C ASP A 248 7.86 -13.13 12.69
N PRO A 249 6.87 -13.39 11.80
CA PRO A 249 5.75 -12.49 11.59
C PRO A 249 4.79 -12.41 12.79
N SER A 250 4.96 -13.28 13.81
CA SER A 250 4.18 -13.25 15.05
C SER A 250 4.76 -12.35 16.13
N GLN A 251 6.00 -11.88 15.99
CA GLN A 251 6.70 -11.09 16.99
C GLN A 251 6.45 -9.61 16.73
N ILE A 252 5.37 -9.11 17.33
CA ILE A 252 4.86 -7.75 17.12
C ILE A 252 5.57 -6.73 18.05
N SER A 253 6.43 -7.18 18.97
CA SER A 253 7.21 -6.31 19.86
C SER A 253 8.47 -6.97 20.41
N TYR A 254 9.44 -6.15 20.83
CA TYR A 254 10.65 -6.58 21.55
C TYR A 254 10.34 -7.36 22.83
N GLU A 255 9.23 -7.07 23.50
CA GLU A 255 8.79 -7.77 24.71
C GLU A 255 8.41 -9.23 24.40
N HIS A 256 7.69 -9.46 23.30
CA HIS A 256 7.28 -10.79 22.87
C HIS A 256 8.50 -11.63 22.47
N TYR A 257 9.45 -11.01 21.75
CA TYR A 257 10.69 -11.66 21.35
C TYR A 257 11.57 -11.97 22.56
N GLY A 258 11.71 -11.02 23.49
CA GLY A 258 12.44 -11.22 24.74
C GLY A 258 11.88 -12.37 25.57
N ARG A 259 10.55 -12.48 25.68
CA ARG A 259 9.89 -13.60 26.37
C ARG A 259 10.17 -14.94 25.69
N LYS A 260 10.05 -15.02 24.36
CA LYS A 260 10.35 -16.23 23.59
C LYS A 260 11.83 -16.64 23.68
N CYS A 261 12.77 -15.69 23.59
CA CYS A 261 14.19 -15.96 23.80
C CYS A 261 14.47 -16.48 25.21
N LEU A 262 13.81 -15.95 26.24
CA LEU A 262 13.95 -16.43 27.61
C LEU A 262 13.34 -17.83 27.80
N GLU A 263 12.27 -18.17 27.07
CA GLU A 263 11.68 -19.51 27.07
C GLU A 263 12.58 -20.52 26.33
N ASP A 264 13.13 -20.15 25.18
CA ASP A 264 14.05 -20.98 24.38
C ASP A 264 15.41 -21.16 25.09
N LEU A 265 15.93 -20.11 25.75
CA LEU A 265 17.14 -20.16 26.59
C LEU A 265 16.87 -20.84 27.94
N GLY A 266 15.64 -20.75 28.47
CA GLY A 266 15.22 -21.43 29.69
C GLY A 266 15.14 -22.94 29.56
N GLY A 267 15.15 -23.48 28.33
CA GLY A 267 15.30 -24.90 28.03
C GLY A 267 16.75 -25.41 28.01
N GLY A 268 17.74 -24.51 28.01
CA GLY A 268 19.17 -24.83 27.98
C GLY A 268 19.89 -24.15 29.14
N GLY A 269 20.16 -24.91 30.21
CA GLY A 269 20.72 -24.46 31.48
C GLY A 269 21.66 -23.25 31.45
N LEU A 270 21.29 -22.25 32.26
CA LEU A 270 22.11 -21.13 32.73
C LEU A 270 23.59 -21.53 32.93
N LEU A 271 24.51 -20.85 32.22
CA LEU A 271 25.82 -20.38 32.70
C LEU A 271 26.65 -19.74 31.54
N GLY A 272 26.83 -18.42 31.55
CA GLY A 272 27.95 -17.74 30.88
C GLY A 272 27.62 -16.46 30.10
N PRO A 273 28.51 -15.44 30.06
CA PRO A 273 28.15 -14.08 30.43
C PRO A 273 28.15 -13.06 29.27
N GLY A 274 27.42 -11.96 29.50
CA GLY A 274 27.80 -10.63 29.01
C GLY A 274 26.98 -10.09 27.85
N PHE A 275 25.87 -9.41 28.18
CA PHE A 275 25.39 -8.32 27.32
C PHE A 275 26.35 -7.13 27.47
N PRO A 276 26.88 -6.54 26.38
CA PRO A 276 27.47 -5.21 26.45
C PRO A 276 26.34 -4.18 26.60
N GLU A 277 26.45 -3.31 27.60
CA GLU A 277 25.63 -2.11 27.72
C GLU A 277 26.01 -1.11 26.62
N PHE A 278 24.97 -0.64 25.92
CA PHE A 278 24.80 0.53 25.03
C PHE A 278 26.00 1.14 24.28
#